data_AF-A0AAQ3TZS5-F1
#
_entry.id   AF-A0AAQ3TZS5-F1
#
_cell.length_a   1.000
_cell.length_b   1.000
_cell.length_c   1.000
_cell.angle_alpha   90.00
_cell.angle_beta   90.00
_cell.angle_gamma   90.00
#
_symmetry.space_group_name_H-M   'P 1'
#
loop_
_entity.id
_entity.type
_entity.pdbx_description
1 polymer ?
#
loop_
_entity_poly.entity_id
_entity_poly.type
_entity_poly.pdbx_seq_one_letter_code
_entity_poly.pdbx_strand_id
1 'polypeptide(L)'
;SQRGKAFNKEEDRIICSAFLNVSKDPITGTNQSSGRYYQRMHDYFDEHLGAPSSRSVKAIQHHWLTIQKAVNKFCGHFSTVERLNESDKNEQN
;
A
#
# COMPACT_ATOMS: atom_id res chain seq x y z
N SER A 1 -8.92 -16.89 21.11
CA SER A 1 -8.26 -16.32 19.91
C SER A 1 -7.44 -15.13 20.36
N GLN A 2 -6.12 -15.23 20.38
CA GLN A 2 -5.24 -14.14 20.81
C GLN A 2 -4.99 -13.25 19.59
N ARG A 3 -5.57 -12.05 19.58
CA ARG A 3 -5.35 -11.09 18.49
C ARG A 3 -3.91 -10.62 18.55
N GLY A 4 -3.18 -10.72 17.43
CA GLY A 4 -1.80 -10.21 17.34
C GLY A 4 -1.73 -8.70 17.61
N LYS A 5 -0.53 -8.20 17.93
CA LYS A 5 -0.27 -6.77 18.16
C LYS A 5 -0.89 -5.91 17.04
N ALA A 6 -1.52 -4.78 17.35
CA ALA A 6 -2.01 -3.89 16.30
C ALA A 6 -0.84 -3.27 15.51
N PHE A 7 -1.04 -2.97 14.23
CA PHE A 7 -0.09 -2.17 13.45
C PHE A 7 -0.13 -0.71 13.93
N ASN A 8 1.01 -0.03 13.87
CA ASN A 8 1.15 1.37 14.25
C ASN A 8 1.58 2.25 13.07
N LYS A 9 1.55 3.59 13.28
CA LYS A 9 1.82 4.57 12.22
C LYS A 9 3.21 4.44 11.56
N GLU A 10 4.22 3.99 12.30
CA GLU A 10 5.55 3.73 11.73
C GLU A 10 5.54 2.49 10.84
N GLU A 11 4.89 1.41 11.32
CA GLU A 11 4.71 0.21 10.50
C GLU A 11 3.93 0.52 9.21
N ASP A 12 2.90 1.37 9.28
CA ASP A 12 2.14 1.82 8.09
C ASP A 12 3.04 2.57 7.10
N ARG A 13 3.92 3.47 7.58
CA ARG A 13 4.86 4.21 6.74
C ARG A 13 5.82 3.27 6.02
N ILE A 14 6.39 2.31 6.75
CA ILE A 14 7.33 1.33 6.17
C ILE A 14 6.62 0.47 5.12
N ILE A 15 5.39 0.01 5.39
CA ILE A 15 4.62 -0.79 4.43
C ILE A 15 4.31 0.01 3.15
N CYS A 16 3.97 1.29 3.28
CA CYS A 16 3.79 2.17 2.12
C CYS A 16 5.08 2.36 1.32
N SER A 17 6.22 2.56 1.99
CA SER A 17 7.53 2.64 1.35
C SER A 17 7.92 1.33 0.67
N ALA A 18 7.63 0.18 1.30
CA ALA A 18 7.87 -1.14 0.73
C ALA A 18 7.08 -1.30 -0.58
N PHE A 19 5.80 -0.93 -0.58
CA PHE A 19 4.98 -0.96 -1.78
C PHE A 19 5.58 -0.10 -2.91
N LEU A 20 6.00 1.13 -2.59
CA LEU A 20 6.57 2.05 -3.58
C LEU A 20 7.90 1.54 -4.15
N ASN A 21 8.73 0.90 -3.34
CA ASN A 21 10.00 0.32 -3.81
C ASN A 21 9.75 -0.94 -4.65
N VAL A 22 8.93 -1.86 -4.17
CA VAL A 22 8.63 -3.11 -4.89
C VAL A 22 7.86 -2.83 -6.19
N SER A 23 6.95 -1.87 -6.22
CA SER A 23 6.21 -1.54 -7.46
C SER A 23 7.05 -0.84 -8.53
N LYS A 24 8.18 -0.24 -8.16
CA LYS A 24 9.08 0.47 -9.07
C LYS A 24 10.30 -0.36 -9.49
N ASP A 25 10.51 -1.52 -8.90
CA ASP A 25 11.66 -2.38 -9.20
C ASP A 25 11.56 -2.93 -10.64
N PRO A 26 12.47 -2.59 -11.57
CA PRO A 26 12.42 -3.05 -12.97
C PRO A 26 12.58 -4.57 -13.12
N ILE A 27 13.07 -5.27 -12.09
CA ILE A 27 13.16 -6.74 -12.02
C ILE A 27 11.77 -7.36 -11.72
N THR A 28 10.76 -6.55 -11.41
CA THR A 28 9.37 -6.98 -11.19
C THR A 28 8.53 -7.12 -12.46
N GLY A 29 9.18 -7.25 -13.62
CA GLY A 29 8.53 -7.53 -14.90
C GLY A 29 7.48 -8.64 -14.79
N THR A 30 6.21 -8.23 -14.97
CA THR A 30 4.93 -8.89 -15.33
C THR A 30 4.61 -10.32 -14.87
N ASN A 31 5.52 -11.06 -14.25
CA ASN A 31 5.41 -12.51 -14.05
C ASN A 31 5.84 -12.97 -12.65
N GLN A 32 5.65 -12.12 -11.64
CA GLN A 32 5.84 -12.55 -10.26
C GLN A 32 4.56 -13.16 -9.70
N SER A 33 4.71 -14.31 -9.05
CA SER A 33 3.65 -14.84 -8.20
C SER A 33 3.37 -13.83 -7.09
N SER A 34 2.09 -13.67 -6.73
CA SER A 34 1.66 -12.79 -5.63
C SER A 34 2.43 -13.05 -4.33
N GLY A 35 2.81 -14.31 -4.07
CA GLY A 35 3.64 -14.67 -2.93
C GLY A 35 5.01 -13.99 -2.91
N ARG A 36 5.72 -13.94 -4.05
CA ARG A 36 7.05 -13.31 -4.13
C ARG A 36 6.97 -11.79 -3.97
N TYR A 37 5.89 -11.19 -4.44
CA TYR A 37 5.63 -9.77 -4.27
C TYR A 37 5.53 -9.40 -2.78
N TYR A 38 4.68 -10.11 -2.03
CA TYR A 38 4.52 -9.86 -0.59
C TYR A 38 5.74 -10.28 0.22
N GLN A 39 6.51 -11.28 -0.23
CA GLN A 39 7.78 -11.62 0.40
C GLN A 39 8.74 -10.44 0.35
N ARG A 40 8.94 -9.80 -0.81
CA ARG A 40 9.80 -8.62 -0.90
C ARG A 40 9.32 -7.44 -0.06
N MET A 41 8.00 -7.25 0.03
CA MET A 41 7.45 -6.22 0.93
C MET A 41 7.77 -6.53 2.39
N HIS A 42 7.72 -7.80 2.78
CA HIS A 42 8.06 -8.26 4.12
C HIS A 42 9.56 -8.14 4.41
N ASP A 43 10.43 -8.51 3.47
CA ASP A 43 11.88 -8.35 3.58
C ASP A 43 12.23 -6.86 3.77
N TYR A 44 11.68 -5.97 2.94
CA TYR A 44 11.83 -4.52 3.09
C TYR A 44 11.35 -4.05 4.46
N PHE A 45 10.21 -4.56 4.92
CA PHE A 45 9.66 -4.18 6.22
C PHE A 45 10.59 -4.55 7.38
N ASP A 46 11.12 -5.78 7.38
CA ASP A 46 12.00 -6.26 8.44
C ASP A 46 13.34 -5.50 8.45
N GLU A 47 13.88 -5.15 7.28
CA GLU A 47 15.10 -4.33 7.15
C GLU A 47 14.92 -2.91 7.69
N HIS A 48 13.73 -2.33 7.55
CA HIS A 48 13.47 -0.92 7.89
C HIS A 48 12.78 -0.71 9.24
N LEU A 49 12.31 -1.77 9.90
CA LEU A 49 11.67 -1.67 11.21
C LEU A 49 12.66 -1.25 12.31
N GLY A 50 13.95 -1.54 12.13
CA GLY A 50 15.01 -1.23 13.11
C GLY A 50 14.96 -2.08 14.39
N ALA A 51 14.11 -3.11 14.42
CA ALA A 51 13.97 -4.08 15.50
C ALA A 51 13.45 -5.41 14.95
N PRO A 52 13.61 -6.54 15.68
CA PRO A 52 13.03 -7.81 15.28
C PRO A 52 11.52 -7.71 15.08
N SER A 53 11.06 -8.04 13.89
CA SER A 53 9.65 -8.09 13.53
C SER A 53 9.04 -9.42 13.97
N SER A 54 7.82 -9.37 14.52
CA SER A 54 6.97 -10.56 14.72
C SER A 54 5.88 -10.68 13.65
N ARG A 55 5.91 -9.82 12.61
CA ARG A 55 4.94 -9.80 11.53
C ARG A 55 5.28 -10.88 10.52
N SER A 56 4.30 -11.72 10.19
CA SER A 56 4.45 -12.64 9.06
C SER A 56 4.16 -11.92 7.74
N VAL A 57 4.64 -12.50 6.64
CA VAL A 57 4.30 -12.06 5.27
C VAL A 57 2.79 -11.87 5.09
N LYS A 58 1.98 -12.81 5.60
CA LYS A 58 0.51 -12.72 5.53
C LYS A 58 -0.04 -11.52 6.32
N ALA A 59 0.54 -11.21 7.47
CA ALA A 59 0.13 -10.03 8.26
C ALA A 59 0.42 -8.74 7.48
N ILE A 60 1.59 -8.63 6.86
CA ILE A 60 1.96 -7.49 6.00
C ILE A 60 1.01 -7.39 4.81
N GLN A 61 0.74 -8.51 4.12
CA GLN A 61 -0.18 -8.56 2.99
C GLN A 61 -1.58 -8.06 3.38
N HIS A 62 -2.18 -8.60 4.44
CA HIS A 62 -3.53 -8.20 4.87
C HIS A 62 -3.60 -6.72 5.26
N HIS A 63 -2.54 -6.22 5.90
CA HIS A 63 -2.48 -4.84 6.32
C HIS A 63 -2.31 -3.89 5.13
N TRP A 64 -1.43 -4.25 4.18
CA TRP A 64 -1.28 -3.53 2.91
C TRP A 64 -2.61 -3.45 2.14
N LEU A 65 -3.33 -4.56 1.98
CA LEU A 65 -4.63 -4.55 1.29
C LEU A 65 -5.65 -3.63 1.96
N THR A 66 -5.58 -3.48 3.28
CA THR A 66 -6.42 -2.54 4.04
C THR A 66 -6.06 -1.09 3.71
N ILE A 67 -4.77 -0.76 3.71
CA ILE A 67 -4.26 0.57 3.32
C ILE A 67 -4.62 0.88 1.87
N GLN A 68 -4.35 -0.05 0.95
CA GLN A 68 -4.63 0.09 -0.47
C GLN A 68 -6.12 0.36 -0.73
N LYS A 69 -7.02 -0.33 -0.02
CA LYS A 69 -8.46 -0.08 -0.12
C LYS A 69 -8.83 1.35 0.30
N ALA A 70 -8.23 1.86 1.37
CA ALA A 70 -8.46 3.22 1.83
C ALA A 70 -7.93 4.26 0.82
N VAL A 71 -6.73 4.03 0.27
CA VAL A 71 -6.12 4.87 -0.77
C VAL A 71 -6.99 4.89 -2.03
N ASN A 72 -7.43 3.73 -2.53
CA ASN A 72 -8.29 3.64 -3.71
C ASN A 72 -9.61 4.38 -3.50
N LYS A 73 -10.21 4.30 -2.32
CA LYS A 73 -11.43 5.04 -1.98
C LYS A 73 -11.18 6.56 -2.00
N PHE A 74 -10.07 7.02 -1.44
CA PHE A 74 -9.69 8.44 -1.48
C PHE A 74 -9.49 8.92 -2.92
N CYS A 75 -8.72 8.19 -3.73
CA CYS A 75 -8.51 8.51 -5.14
C CYS A 75 -9.83 8.59 -5.91
N GLY A 76 -10.77 7.68 -5.67
CA GLY A 76 -12.09 7.72 -6.31
C GLY A 76 -12.90 8.98 -5.99
N HIS A 77 -12.86 9.45 -4.74
CA HIS A 77 -13.49 10.74 -4.39
C HIS A 77 -12.74 11.92 -5.03
N PHE A 78 -11.40 11.91 -4.99
CA PHE A 78 -10.59 12.98 -5.57
C PHE A 78 -10.85 13.13 -7.07
N SER A 79 -10.85 12.04 -7.83
CA SER A 79 -11.20 12.05 -9.26
C SER A 79 -12.62 12.53 -9.53
N THR A 80 -13.57 12.27 -8.62
CA THR A 80 -14.95 12.79 -8.76
C THR A 80 -14.98 14.31 -8.61
N VAL A 81 -14.25 14.86 -7.63
CA VAL A 81 -14.13 16.30 -7.40
C VAL A 81 -13.43 16.99 -8.57
N GLU A 82 -12.33 16.41 -9.09
CA GLU A 82 -11.64 16.95 -10.26
C GLU A 82 -12.57 17.06 -11.48
N ARG A 83 -13.34 16.01 -11.79
CA ARG A 83 -14.27 16.04 -12.92
C ARG A 83 -15.37 17.08 -12.78
N LEU A 84 -15.88 17.32 -11.56
CA LEU A 84 -16.88 18.36 -11.33
C LEU A 84 -16.30 19.76 -11.57
N ASN A 85 -15.07 19.99 -11.10
CA ASN A 85 -14.36 21.25 -11.35
C ASN A 85 -14.05 21.45 -12.85
N GLU A 86 -13.89 20.37 -13.61
CA GLU A 86 -13.73 20.44 -15.07
C GLU A 86 -15.07 20.67 -15.80
N SER A 87 -16.18 20.08 -15.35
CA SER A 87 -17.50 20.33 -15.94
C SER A 87 -17.96 21.78 -15.74
N ASP A 88 -17.74 22.34 -14.55
CA ASP A 88 -18.11 23.73 -14.25
C ASP A 88 -17.37 24.76 -15.14
N LYS A 89 -16.20 24.38 -15.67
CA LYS A 89 -15.44 25.21 -16.62
C LYS A 89 -15.96 25.14 -18.05
N ASN A 90 -16.67 24.08 -18.42
CA ASN A 90 -17.20 23.88 -19.78
C ASN A 90 -18.62 24.42 -19.97
N GLU A 91 -19.34 24.77 -18.89
CA GLU A 91 -20.73 25.26 -18.97
C GLU A 91 -20.87 26.80 -19.03
N GLN A 92 -19.75 27.55 -19.06
CA GLN A 92 -19.75 29.02 -19.19
C GLN A 92 -19.67 29.54 -20.63
N ASN A 93 -20.35 28.91 -21.60
CA ASN A 93 -20.44 29.42 -22.97
C ASN A 93 -21.90 29.58 -23.43
#